data_AF-A0AAU3UZG4-F1
#
_entry.id   AF-A0AAU3UZG4-F1
#
_cell.length_a   1.000
_cell.length_b   1.000
_cell.length_c   1.000
_cell.angle_alpha   90.00
_cell.angle_beta   90.00
_cell.angle_gamma   90.00
#
_symmetry.space_group_name_H-M   'P 1'
#
loop_
_entity.id
_entity.type
_entity.pdbx_description
1 polymer ?
#
loop_
_entity_poly.entity_id
_entity_poly.type
_entity_poly.pdbx_seq_one_letter_code
_entity_poly.pdbx_strand_id
1 'polypeptide(L)'
;MAHLLSQAGIDIDDVYDLISAWLTGERPIWFMPAVDDATGLKASVLVGRTDGGDPLVILARVEGKDIYIINAFRPTLELIADFREWETRHD
;
A
#
# COMPACT_ATOMS: atom_id res chain seq x y z
N MET A 1 16.19 2.67 1.42
CA MET A 1 14.82 2.66 0.84
C MET A 1 14.55 3.93 0.04
N ALA A 2 14.64 5.12 0.65
CA ALA A 2 14.27 6.40 0.03
C ALA A 2 14.84 6.65 -1.38
N HIS A 3 16.11 6.32 -1.64
CA HIS A 3 16.70 6.50 -2.97
C HIS A 3 16.07 5.62 -4.07
N LEU A 4 15.75 4.36 -3.76
CA LEU A 4 15.12 3.44 -4.71
C LEU A 4 13.66 3.79 -4.98
N LEU A 5 12.93 4.25 -3.95
CA LEU A 5 11.55 4.73 -4.10
C LEU A 5 11.51 6.01 -4.94
N SER A 6 12.42 6.96 -4.69
CA SER A 6 12.55 8.18 -5.47
C SER A 6 12.87 7.89 -6.95
N GLN A 7 13.72 6.89 -7.25
CA GLN A 7 13.96 6.44 -8.62
C GLN A 7 12.71 5.85 -9.28
N ALA A 8 11.78 5.27 -8.50
CA ALA A 8 10.49 4.79 -8.97
C ALA A 8 9.40 5.89 -9.02
N GLY A 9 9.75 7.15 -8.74
CA GLY A 9 8.80 8.27 -8.71
C GLY A 9 7.85 8.22 -7.51
N ILE A 10 8.25 7.52 -6.44
CA ILE A 10 7.50 7.43 -5.18
C ILE A 10 8.19 8.30 -4.15
N ASP A 11 7.45 9.25 -3.59
CA ASP A 11 7.88 9.97 -2.41
C ASP A 11 7.74 9.04 -1.19
N ILE A 12 8.73 9.06 -0.31
CA ILE A 12 8.66 8.27 0.93
C ILE A 12 7.67 8.88 1.92
N ASP A 13 7.45 10.20 1.85
CA ASP A 13 6.48 10.88 2.71
C ASP A 13 5.05 10.43 2.36
N ASP A 14 4.72 10.27 1.07
CA ASP A 14 3.45 9.69 0.62
C ASP A 14 3.17 8.30 1.24
N VAL A 15 4.22 7.48 1.41
CA VAL A 15 4.12 6.16 2.04
C VAL A 15 3.83 6.30 3.53
N TYR A 16 4.54 7.19 4.22
CA TYR A 16 4.35 7.41 5.65
C TYR A 16 2.98 8.01 5.97
N ASP A 17 2.54 9.00 5.19
CA ASP A 17 1.26 9.67 5.39
C ASP A 17 0.08 8.74 5.13
N LEU A 18 0.18 7.87 4.11
CA LEU A 18 -0.84 6.86 3.86
C LEU A 18 -0.93 5.85 5.01
N ILE A 19 0.19 5.32 5.49
CA ILE A 19 0.20 4.37 6.61
C ILE A 19 -0.29 5.03 7.89
N SER A 20 0.14 6.26 8.17
CA SER A 20 -0.30 7.02 9.34
C SER A 20 -1.81 7.22 9.32
N ALA A 21 -2.37 7.72 8.21
CA ALA A 21 -3.81 7.96 8.07
C ALA A 21 -4.63 6.66 8.15
N TRP A 22 -4.08 5.54 7.68
CA TRP A 22 -4.72 4.24 7.86
C TRP A 22 -4.75 3.84 9.34
N LEU A 23 -3.62 3.95 10.03
CA LEU A 23 -3.51 3.57 11.45
C LEU A 23 -4.35 4.46 12.37
N THR A 24 -4.57 5.73 12.01
CA THR A 24 -5.46 6.65 12.74
C THR A 24 -6.93 6.48 12.36
N GLY A 25 -7.25 5.68 11.33
CA GLY A 25 -8.61 5.46 10.83
C GLY A 25 -9.16 6.61 10.00
N GLU A 26 -8.31 7.57 9.61
CA GLU A 26 -8.70 8.71 8.77
C GLU A 26 -8.95 8.31 7.32
N ARG A 27 -8.22 7.30 6.81
CA ARG A 27 -8.39 6.79 5.44
C ARG A 27 -8.45 5.27 5.42
N PRO A 28 -9.38 4.69 4.63
CA PRO A 28 -9.42 3.25 4.46
C PRO A 28 -8.27 2.79 3.56
N ILE A 29 -7.78 1.57 3.80
CA ILE A 29 -6.79 0.91 2.95
C ILE A 29 -7.35 -0.42 2.47
N TRP A 30 -7.14 -0.73 1.20
CA TRP A 30 -7.45 -2.05 0.70
C TRP A 30 -6.31 -3.01 1.08
N PHE A 31 -6.59 -3.87 2.06
CA PHE A 31 -5.66 -4.87 2.55
C PHE A 31 -5.82 -6.18 1.79
N MET A 32 -4.76 -6.66 1.15
CA MET A 32 -4.71 -7.93 0.46
C MET A 32 -3.57 -8.79 1.01
N PRO A 33 -3.85 -9.98 1.59
CA PRO A 33 -2.79 -10.89 1.98
C PRO A 33 -2.07 -11.44 0.74
N ALA A 34 -0.75 -11.36 0.73
CA ALA A 34 0.11 -11.94 -0.31
C ALA A 34 0.98 -13.01 0.34
N VAL A 35 0.47 -14.24 0.37
CA VAL A 35 1.17 -15.39 0.92
C VAL A 35 1.85 -16.13 -0.23
N ASP A 36 3.17 -16.25 -0.15
CA ASP A 36 3.93 -17.16 -1.02
C ASP A 36 4.21 -18.45 -0.25
N ASP A 37 3.45 -19.49 -0.57
CA ASP A 37 3.54 -20.81 0.06
C ASP A 37 4.88 -21.52 -0.23
N ALA A 38 5.57 -21.17 -1.32
CA ALA A 38 6.85 -21.80 -1.67
C ALA A 38 8.02 -21.26 -0.84
N THR A 39 7.97 -19.98 -0.47
CA THR A 39 9.01 -19.32 0.34
C THR A 39 8.61 -19.15 1.81
N GLY A 40 7.34 -19.39 2.14
CA GLY A 40 6.77 -19.11 3.46
C GLY A 40 6.64 -17.61 3.75
N LEU A 41 6.84 -16.74 2.76
CA LEU A 41 6.76 -15.31 2.91
C LEU A 41 5.30 -14.90 3.10
N LYS A 42 5.01 -14.32 4.28
CA LYS A 42 3.73 -13.69 4.58
C LYS A 42 3.86 -12.19 4.37
N ALA A 43 3.62 -11.76 3.14
CA ALA A 43 3.53 -10.35 2.81
C ALA A 43 2.07 -9.91 2.75
N SER A 44 1.87 -8.62 2.59
CA SER A 44 0.58 -7.98 2.42
C SER A 44 0.76 -6.84 1.42
N VAL A 45 -0.19 -6.75 0.51
CA VAL A 45 -0.31 -5.64 -0.42
C VAL A 45 -1.36 -4.70 0.15
N LEU A 46 -0.96 -3.47 0.38
CA LEU A 46 -1.81 -2.39 0.85
C LEU A 46 -2.00 -1.43 -0.32
N VAL A 47 -3.24 -1.09 -0.65
CA VAL A 47 -3.56 -0.11 -1.70
C VAL A 47 -4.38 1.01 -1.10
N GLY A 48 -3.95 2.24 -1.33
CA GLY A 48 -4.63 3.43 -0.81
C GLY A 48 -4.36 4.67 -1.64
N ARG A 49 -5.01 5.78 -1.25
CA ARG A 49 -4.86 7.10 -1.88
C ARG A 49 -3.87 7.94 -1.10
N THR A 50 -2.86 8.47 -1.77
CA THR A 50 -2.03 9.59 -1.26
C THR A 50 -2.88 10.83 -1.01
N ASP A 51 -2.32 11.85 -0.36
CA ASP A 51 -3.00 13.13 -0.11
C ASP A 51 -3.40 13.85 -1.40
N GLY A 52 -2.60 13.67 -2.46
CA GLY A 52 -2.92 14.15 -3.81
C GLY A 52 -4.04 13.37 -4.52
N GLY A 53 -4.53 12.28 -3.92
CA GLY A 53 -5.55 11.42 -4.51
C GLY A 53 -4.99 10.37 -5.48
N ASP A 54 -3.67 10.29 -5.66
CA ASP A 54 -3.06 9.27 -6.51
C ASP A 54 -3.02 7.93 -5.77
N PRO A 55 -3.31 6.80 -6.46
CA PRO A 55 -3.26 5.49 -5.83
C PRO A 55 -1.79 5.04 -5.65
N LEU A 56 -1.53 4.38 -4.54
CA LEU A 56 -0.22 3.88 -4.14
C LEU A 56 -0.34 2.44 -3.65
N VAL A 57 0.57 1.59 -4.09
CA VAL A 57 0.69 0.21 -3.64
C VAL A 57 1.89 0.08 -2.72
N ILE A 58 1.69 -0.50 -1.55
CA ILE A 58 2.73 -0.79 -0.58
C ILE A 58 2.77 -2.29 -0.36
N LEU A 59 3.92 -2.89 -0.64
CA LEU A 59 4.23 -4.26 -0.22
C LEU A 59 4.84 -4.18 1.17
N ALA A 60 4.18 -4.81 2.15
CA ALA A 60 4.61 -4.78 3.53
C ALA A 60 4.53 -6.18 4.17
N ARG A 61 5.21 -6.34 5.31
CA ARG A 61 4.99 -7.42 6.25
C ARG A 61 4.41 -6.82 7.52
N VAL A 62 3.28 -7.36 7.98
CA VAL A 62 2.62 -6.91 9.22
C VAL A 62 2.84 -7.97 10.30
N GLU A 63 3.47 -7.57 11.41
CA GLU A 63 3.74 -8.43 12.56
C GLU A 63 3.19 -7.79 13.84
N GLY A 64 1.97 -8.19 14.22
CA GLY A 64 1.28 -7.59 15.35
C GLY A 64 0.97 -6.11 15.08
N LYS A 65 1.69 -5.20 15.75
CA LYS A 65 1.57 -3.75 15.55
C LYS A 65 2.66 -3.16 14.63
N ASP A 66 3.67 -3.96 14.31
CA ASP A 66 4.79 -3.49 13.49
C ASP A 66 4.47 -3.69 12.01
N ILE A 67 4.76 -2.67 11.21
CA ILE A 67 4.62 -2.69 9.75
C ILE A 67 6.00 -2.48 9.14
N TYR A 68 6.50 -3.52 8.47
CA TYR A 68 7.75 -3.49 7.74
C TYR A 68 7.45 -3.25 6.26
N ILE A 69 7.73 -2.05 5.78
CA ILE A 69 7.59 -1.71 4.36
C ILE A 69 8.74 -2.37 3.59
N ILE A 70 8.39 -3.23 2.63
CA ILE A 70 9.33 -3.93 1.76
C ILE A 70 9.56 -3.12 0.49
N ASN A 71 8.48 -2.63 -0.12
CA ASN A 71 8.51 -1.83 -1.34
C ASN A 71 7.25 -0.96 -1.49
N ALA A 72 7.31 0.07 -2.33
CA ALA A 72 6.14 0.84 -2.75
C ALA A 72 6.25 1.21 -4.24
N PHE A 73 5.11 1.23 -4.94
CA PHE A 73 5.06 1.46 -6.38
C PHE A 73 3.69 1.95 -6.84
N ARG A 74 3.63 2.53 -8.04
CA ARG A 74 2.36 2.93 -8.67
C ARG A 74 1.64 1.69 -9.20
N PRO A 75 0.31 1.56 -8.98
CA PRO A 75 -0.44 0.40 -9.46
C PRO A 75 -0.51 0.35 -10.99
N THR A 76 -0.71 -0.85 -11.51
CA THR A 76 -1.07 -1.07 -12.92
C THR A 76 -2.49 -0.57 -13.19
N LEU A 77 -2.85 -0.37 -14.47
CA LEU A 77 -4.19 0.07 -14.85
C LEU A 77 -5.29 -0.92 -14.40
N GLU A 78 -4.99 -2.22 -14.45
CA GLU A 78 -5.88 -3.28 -13.96
C GLU A 78 -6.13 -3.14 -12.46
N LEU A 79 -5.07 -3.03 -11.66
CA LEU A 79 -5.20 -2.86 -10.21
C LEU A 79 -5.90 -1.55 -9.83
N ILE A 80 -5.75 -0.49 -10.63
CA ILE A 80 -6.51 0.77 -10.44
C ILE A 80 -8.01 0.54 -10.65
N ALA A 81 -8.40 -0.27 -11.63
CA ALA A 81 -9.81 -0.57 -11.88
C ALA A 81 -10.40 -1.35 -10.70
N ASP A 82 -9.73 -2.42 -10.26
CA ASP A 82 -10.16 -3.22 -9.12
C ASP A 82 -10.22 -2.40 -7.83
N PHE A 83 -9.23 -1.52 -7.62
CA PHE A 83 -9.20 -0.65 -6.45
C PHE A 83 -10.38 0.33 -6.46
N ARG A 84 -10.77 0.90 -7.61
CA ARG A 84 -11.95 1.77 -7.70
C ARG A 84 -13.25 1.04 -7.38
N GLU A 85 -13.38 -0.21 -7.81
CA GLU A 85 -14.54 -1.04 -7.45
C GLU A 85 -14.58 -1.37 -5.97
N TRP A 86 -13.41 -1.55 -5.35
CA TRP A 86 -13.30 -1.67 -3.90
C TRP A 86 -13.68 -0.37 -3.18
N GLU A 87 -13.17 0.79 -3.65
CA GLU A 87 -13.48 2.12 -3.10
C GLU A 87 -15.00 2.36 -3.09
N THR A 88 -15.69 2.05 -4.19
CA THR A 88 -17.15 2.21 -4.31
C THR A 88 -17.96 1.39 -3.28
N ARG A 89 -17.37 0.30 -2.74
CA ARG A 89 -18.01 -0.56 -1.73
C ARG A 89 -17.68 -0.18 -0.29
N HIS A 90 -16.71 0.72 -0.09
CA HIS A 90 -16.17 1.09 1.22
C HIS A 90 -16.22 2.62 1.47
N ASP A 91 -16.87 3.37 0.58
CA ASP A 91 -17.34 4.75 0.80
C ASP A 91 -18.58 4.81 1.70
#